data_AF-A0A7W0UY49-F1
#
_entry.id   AF-A0A7W0UY49-F1
#
_cell.length_a   1.000
_cell.length_b   1.000
_cell.length_c   1.000
_cell.angle_alpha   90.00
_cell.angle_beta   90.00
_cell.angle_gamma   90.00
#
_symmetry.space_group_name_H-M   'P 1'
#
loop_
_entity.id
_entity.type
_entity.pdbx_description
1 polymer ?
#
loop_
_entity_poly.entity_id
_entity_poly.type
_entity_poly.pdbx_seq_one_letter_code
_entity_poly.pdbx_strand_id
1 'polypeptide(L)'
;MTSAFLAAHAHADTGGEHVVQLVIDDNVESARRRLMAALQKLDYLIVSDDPLLARYTPRAASRLTPSFTSFDLLNKSRKLTIGLRPFDAETTLATFDYTIVNSEGTGSYKAVLEREAEALVALAKLPLTETKCGRCGLEATGDSHFCRGCGVPLAHPEPTELVLLKFTAEARAVYMKMIYGGGLVLFPLLLLLVMFLSGEAYKMIPVIILFAAVGLFGASMMLSGLWLLHRMLITNRGDHKRLASTQRHDAPKTSSIILPQGIGTSITEGTTELLMLTRRVPDPVPVKRHEGTIKE
;
A
#
# COMPACT_ATOMS: atom_id res chain seq x y z
N MET A 1 -7.99 20.50 1.55
CA MET A 1 -7.21 19.25 1.47
C MET A 1 -5.76 19.62 1.31
N THR A 2 -5.10 19.91 2.44
CA THR A 2 -3.67 20.15 2.55
C THR A 2 -2.97 18.79 2.39
N SER A 3 -2.27 18.60 1.28
CA SER A 3 -1.38 17.45 1.10
C SER A 3 -0.33 17.50 2.20
N ALA A 4 -0.45 16.63 3.20
CA ALA A 4 0.56 16.46 4.24
C ALA A 4 1.91 16.17 3.56
N PHE A 5 2.88 17.05 3.75
CA PHE A 5 4.24 16.87 3.26
C PHE A 5 4.85 15.69 4.03
N LEU A 6 4.86 14.54 3.39
CA LEU A 6 5.27 13.26 3.93
C LEU A 6 6.79 13.14 3.78
N ALA A 7 7.53 13.60 4.80
CA ALA A 7 8.99 13.48 4.84
C ALA A 7 9.38 12.05 5.25
N ALA A 8 9.51 11.16 4.27
CA ALA A 8 9.97 9.79 4.49
C ALA A 8 11.50 9.79 4.75
N HIS A 9 11.92 9.72 6.02
CA HIS A 9 13.31 9.49 6.37
C HIS A 9 13.66 8.00 6.25
N ALA A 10 14.46 7.63 5.25
CA ALA A 10 14.91 6.26 5.03
C ALA A 10 16.08 5.90 5.97
N HIS A 11 15.85 4.99 6.92
CA HIS A 11 16.88 4.42 7.78
C HIS A 11 17.59 3.21 7.13
N ALA A 12 18.79 2.88 7.64
CA ALA A 12 19.68 1.83 7.12
C ALA A 12 19.04 0.44 7.20
N ASP A 13 19.07 -0.26 6.07
CA ASP A 13 18.38 -1.53 5.79
C ASP A 13 19.19 -2.72 6.35
N THR A 14 18.78 -3.27 7.49
CA THR A 14 19.37 -4.50 8.05
C THR A 14 18.57 -5.70 7.59
N GLY A 15 18.68 -6.05 6.30
CA GLY A 15 18.42 -7.38 5.72
C GLY A 15 17.01 -8.00 5.84
N GLY A 16 16.08 -7.39 6.53
CA GLY A 16 14.80 -8.00 6.90
C GLY A 16 13.79 -7.06 7.57
N GLU A 17 14.30 -5.95 8.11
CA GLU A 17 13.54 -4.94 8.84
C GLU A 17 13.28 -3.74 7.93
N HIS A 18 12.01 -3.35 7.83
CA HIS A 18 11.62 -2.17 7.07
C HIS A 18 10.82 -1.22 7.95
N VAL A 19 11.37 -0.02 8.16
CA VAL A 19 10.79 1.00 9.03
C VAL A 19 10.20 2.13 8.19
N VAL A 20 8.93 2.44 8.42
CA VAL A 20 8.19 3.54 7.80
C VAL A 20 7.69 4.48 8.89
N GLN A 21 7.88 5.79 8.74
CA GLN A 21 7.42 6.79 9.69
C GLN A 21 6.35 7.67 9.05
N LEU A 22 5.20 7.82 9.72
CA LEU A 22 4.05 8.61 9.27
C LEU A 22 3.52 9.47 10.42
N VAL A 23 3.05 10.68 10.11
CA VAL A 23 2.45 11.59 11.09
C VAL A 23 0.93 11.46 11.05
N ILE A 24 0.32 11.31 12.23
CA ILE A 24 -1.12 11.19 12.44
C ILE A 24 -1.59 12.42 13.22
N ASP A 25 -2.63 13.07 12.73
CA ASP A 25 -3.23 14.28 13.31
C ASP A 25 -4.21 13.92 14.45
N ASP A 26 -3.73 13.18 15.44
CA ASP A 26 -4.47 12.81 16.65
C ASP A 26 -3.53 12.67 17.86
N ASN A 27 -4.08 12.81 19.07
CA ASN A 27 -3.42 12.41 20.31
C ASN A 27 -3.08 10.90 20.29
N VAL A 28 -1.99 10.52 20.95
CA VAL A 28 -1.42 9.16 21.01
C VAL A 28 -2.48 8.11 21.36
N GLU A 29 -3.34 8.37 22.34
CA GLU A 29 -4.38 7.42 22.78
C GLU A 29 -5.50 7.25 21.74
N SER A 30 -5.87 8.32 21.05
CA SER A 30 -6.88 8.29 19.99
C SER A 30 -6.33 7.60 18.75
N ALA A 31 -5.10 7.94 18.34
CA ALA A 31 -4.39 7.28 17.26
C ALA A 31 -4.24 5.78 17.52
N ARG A 32 -3.86 5.38 18.76
CA ARG A 32 -3.76 3.97 19.17
C ARG A 32 -5.07 3.22 18.94
N ARG A 33 -6.19 3.73 19.47
CA ARG A 33 -7.51 3.09 19.32
C ARG A 33 -7.93 2.96 17.86
N ARG A 34 -7.74 4.00 17.05
CA ARG A 34 -8.11 3.97 15.62
C ARG A 34 -7.21 3.03 14.81
N LEU A 35 -5.90 2.98 15.12
CA LEU A 35 -4.99 2.02 14.50
C LEU A 35 -5.34 0.58 14.85
N MET A 36 -5.74 0.28 16.10
CA MET A 36 -6.21 -1.05 16.48
C MET A 36 -7.44 -1.47 15.65
N ALA A 37 -8.41 -0.58 15.48
CA ALA A 37 -9.58 -0.83 14.64
C ALA A 37 -9.19 -1.04 13.16
N ALA A 38 -8.27 -0.22 12.64
CA ALA A 38 -7.74 -0.37 11.28
C ALA A 38 -7.00 -1.70 11.07
N LEU A 39 -6.19 -2.12 12.04
CA LEU A 39 -5.47 -3.39 12.04
C LEU A 39 -6.43 -4.57 12.02
N GLN A 40 -7.45 -4.56 12.88
CA GLN A 40 -8.48 -5.61 12.90
C GLN A 40 -9.22 -5.70 11.57
N LYS A 41 -9.54 -4.55 10.95
CA LYS A 41 -10.18 -4.50 9.63
C LYS A 41 -9.32 -5.07 8.51
N LEU A 42 -7.98 -5.03 8.67
CA LEU A 42 -7.00 -5.64 7.78
C LEU A 42 -6.62 -7.08 8.18
N ASP A 43 -7.41 -7.72 9.04
CA ASP A 43 -7.20 -9.10 9.51
C ASP A 43 -5.88 -9.32 10.28
N TYR A 44 -5.34 -8.28 10.92
CA TYR A 44 -4.25 -8.43 11.86
C TYR A 44 -4.74 -8.94 13.22
N LEU A 45 -4.00 -9.90 13.78
CA LEU A 45 -4.16 -10.32 15.16
C LEU A 45 -3.31 -9.41 16.06
N ILE A 46 -3.95 -8.65 16.94
CA ILE A 46 -3.26 -7.83 17.93
C ILE A 46 -2.72 -8.73 19.03
N VAL A 47 -1.42 -8.64 19.31
CA VAL A 47 -0.70 -9.44 20.31
C VAL A 47 -0.41 -8.63 21.56
N SER A 48 -0.06 -7.35 21.40
CA SER A 48 0.23 -6.41 22.49
C SER A 48 -0.22 -5.01 22.11
N ASP A 49 -0.63 -4.21 23.10
CA ASP A 49 -1.11 -2.84 22.91
C ASP A 49 -0.02 -1.77 23.18
N ASP A 50 1.04 -2.12 23.93
CA ASP A 50 2.14 -1.20 24.25
C ASP A 50 3.52 -1.89 24.29
N PRO A 51 4.35 -1.80 23.22
CA PRO A 51 4.05 -1.22 21.92
C PRO A 51 2.95 -2.00 21.19
N LEU A 52 2.31 -1.37 20.21
CA LEU A 52 1.29 -2.00 19.38
C LEU A 52 1.96 -3.08 18.53
N LEU A 53 1.85 -4.35 18.95
CA LEU A 53 2.36 -5.50 18.23
C LEU A 53 1.20 -6.21 17.57
N ALA A 54 1.26 -6.30 16.25
CA ALA A 54 0.26 -6.97 15.44
C ALA A 54 0.93 -8.07 14.60
N ARG A 55 0.25 -9.19 14.46
CA ARG A 55 0.68 -10.29 13.61
C ARG A 55 -0.34 -10.51 12.52
N TYR A 56 0.11 -10.43 11.27
CA TYR A 56 -0.71 -10.85 10.16
C TYR A 56 -0.65 -12.38 10.03
N THR A 57 -1.79 -13.03 10.16
CA THR A 57 -1.94 -14.46 9.83
C THR A 57 -2.89 -14.58 8.66
N PRO A 58 -2.44 -15.08 7.49
CA PRO A 58 -3.34 -15.28 6.37
C PRO A 58 -4.51 -16.16 6.80
N ARG A 59 -5.75 -15.70 6.53
CA ARG A 59 -6.97 -16.44 6.89
C ARG A 59 -6.92 -17.85 6.30
N ALA A 60 -7.49 -18.81 7.04
CA ALA A 60 -7.46 -20.24 6.69
C ALA A 60 -7.95 -20.56 5.26
N ALA A 61 -8.75 -19.70 4.64
CA ALA A 61 -9.19 -19.82 3.26
C ALA A 61 -8.04 -19.79 2.23
N SER A 62 -6.89 -19.17 2.52
CA SER A 62 -5.71 -19.22 1.64
C SER A 62 -4.84 -20.46 1.85
N ARG A 63 -5.18 -21.35 2.80
CA ARG A 63 -4.43 -22.61 3.03
C ARG A 63 -4.57 -23.62 1.89
N LEU A 64 -5.57 -23.45 1.02
CA LEU A 64 -5.77 -24.32 -0.13
C LEU A 64 -4.81 -23.99 -1.29
N THR A 65 -4.14 -22.83 -1.28
CA THR A 65 -3.07 -22.56 -2.23
C THR A 65 -1.73 -22.94 -1.60
N PRO A 66 -0.98 -23.89 -2.20
CA PRO A 66 0.31 -24.31 -1.66
C PRO A 66 1.25 -23.10 -1.56
N SER A 67 1.85 -22.91 -0.39
CA SER A 67 2.67 -21.73 -0.03
C SER A 67 3.82 -21.45 -1.01
N PHE A 68 4.28 -22.47 -1.73
CA PHE A 68 5.32 -22.35 -2.76
C PHE A 68 4.89 -21.57 -4.00
N THR A 69 3.58 -21.36 -4.21
CA THR A 69 3.04 -20.67 -5.39
C THR A 69 2.47 -19.29 -5.09
N SER A 70 2.40 -18.90 -3.81
CA SER A 70 1.90 -17.58 -3.44
C SER A 70 3.00 -16.53 -3.59
N PHE A 71 3.08 -15.93 -4.77
CA PHE A 71 3.88 -14.72 -5.02
C PHE A 71 3.31 -13.46 -4.38
N ASP A 72 2.15 -13.58 -3.74
CA ASP A 72 1.50 -12.48 -3.04
C ASP A 72 2.18 -12.24 -1.68
N LEU A 73 2.80 -11.06 -1.55
CA LEU A 73 3.41 -10.62 -0.30
C LEU A 73 2.37 -10.52 0.80
N LEU A 74 1.14 -10.10 0.47
CA LEU A 74 0.10 -9.92 1.48
C LEU A 74 -0.28 -11.24 2.14
N ASN A 75 -0.06 -12.37 1.49
CA ASN A 75 -0.36 -13.70 2.03
C ASN A 75 0.77 -14.29 2.90
N LYS A 76 1.92 -13.62 3.02
CA LYS A 76 3.02 -14.06 3.90
C LYS A 76 2.77 -13.62 5.34
N SER A 77 3.13 -14.47 6.30
CA SER A 77 3.07 -14.09 7.72
C SER A 77 4.09 -12.98 8.00
N ARG A 78 3.61 -11.85 8.49
CA ARG A 78 4.43 -10.70 8.88
C ARG A 78 4.10 -10.26 10.30
N LYS A 79 5.12 -9.79 11.01
CA LYS A 79 4.97 -9.08 12.28
C LYS A 79 5.07 -7.59 11.99
N LEU A 80 4.17 -6.82 12.59
CA LEU A 80 4.13 -5.37 12.51
C LEU A 80 4.21 -4.82 13.92
N THR A 81 5.25 -4.05 14.19
CA THR A 81 5.44 -3.31 15.43
C THR A 81 5.17 -1.84 15.15
N ILE A 82 4.18 -1.26 15.82
CA ILE A 82 3.85 0.16 15.69
C ILE A 82 4.30 0.88 16.96
N GLY A 83 5.33 1.72 16.83
CA GLY A 83 5.73 2.68 17.85
C GLY A 83 4.95 3.97 17.68
N LEU A 84 4.32 4.47 18.75
CA LEU A 84 3.65 5.77 18.76
C LEU A 84 4.44 6.72 19.67
N ARG A 85 4.86 7.86 19.13
CA ARG A 85 5.56 8.90 19.88
C ARG A 85 4.81 10.23 19.72
N PRO A 86 4.52 10.96 20.80
CA PRO A 86 3.95 12.30 20.68
C PRO A 86 4.93 13.20 19.90
N PHE A 87 4.44 13.85 18.85
CA PHE A 87 5.22 14.80 18.06
C PHE A 87 4.86 16.24 18.45
N ASP A 88 3.57 16.50 18.63
CA ASP A 88 2.99 17.75 19.13
C ASP A 88 1.80 17.46 20.08
N ALA A 89 1.15 18.48 20.64
CA ALA A 89 -0.03 18.34 21.49
C ALA A 89 -1.20 17.60 20.81
N GLU A 90 -1.33 17.76 19.49
CA GLU A 90 -2.41 17.16 18.69
C GLU A 90 -1.91 16.20 17.59
N THR A 91 -0.58 15.97 17.50
CA THR A 91 -0.01 15.11 16.46
C THR A 91 0.88 14.02 17.04
N THR A 92 0.75 12.81 16.48
CA THR A 92 1.50 11.63 16.88
C THR A 92 2.33 11.12 15.71
N LEU A 93 3.62 10.91 15.93
CA LEU A 93 4.51 10.22 15.00
C LEU A 93 4.33 8.70 15.19
N ALA A 94 3.84 8.03 14.16
CA ALA A 94 3.71 6.58 14.10
C ALA A 94 4.87 5.97 13.31
N THR A 95 5.56 5.02 13.93
CA THR A 95 6.68 4.26 13.35
C THR A 95 6.23 2.83 13.13
N PHE A 96 6.16 2.40 11.88
CA PHE A 96 5.77 1.05 11.46
C PHE A 96 7.03 0.26 11.16
N ASP A 97 7.32 -0.74 11.98
CA ASP A 97 8.43 -1.66 11.80
C ASP A 97 7.90 -3.03 11.36
N TYR A 98 8.24 -3.41 10.13
CA TYR A 98 7.81 -4.64 9.50
C TYR A 98 8.91 -5.69 9.57
N THR A 99 8.57 -6.85 10.15
CA THR A 99 9.43 -8.05 10.13
C THR A 99 8.75 -9.16 9.33
N ILE A 100 9.31 -9.51 8.16
CA ILE A 100 8.79 -10.60 7.33
C ILE A 100 9.47 -11.92 7.74
N VAL A 101 8.69 -12.83 8.31
CA VAL A 101 9.18 -14.17 8.67
C VAL A 101 9.49 -14.94 7.38
N ASN A 102 10.74 -15.42 7.23
CA ASN A 102 11.23 -16.18 6.08
C ASN A 102 11.27 -15.38 4.75
N SER A 103 11.95 -14.24 4.74
CA SER A 103 12.14 -13.44 3.53
C SER A 103 13.58 -13.52 3.01
N GLU A 104 13.86 -14.53 2.20
CA GLU A 104 14.96 -14.44 1.25
C GLU A 104 14.55 -13.41 0.17
N GLY A 105 15.06 -12.17 0.25
CA GLY A 105 14.86 -11.13 -0.76
C GLY A 105 13.89 -9.99 -0.41
N THR A 106 14.02 -9.39 0.78
CA THR A 106 13.19 -8.27 1.27
C THR A 106 13.20 -7.00 0.43
N GLY A 107 14.29 -6.70 -0.27
CA GLY A 107 14.46 -5.42 -0.98
C GLY A 107 13.35 -5.10 -1.99
N SER A 108 12.70 -6.11 -2.56
CA SER A 108 11.63 -5.89 -3.54
C SER A 108 10.28 -5.51 -2.91
N TYR A 109 10.11 -5.59 -1.59
CA TYR A 109 8.81 -5.43 -0.93
C TYR A 109 8.57 -4.04 -0.31
N LYS A 110 9.60 -3.21 -0.23
CA LYS A 110 9.57 -1.86 0.36
C LYS A 110 8.34 -1.04 -0.06
N ALA A 111 8.12 -0.87 -1.36
CA ALA A 111 7.01 -0.07 -1.88
C ALA A 111 5.61 -0.59 -1.50
N VAL A 112 5.46 -1.91 -1.25
CA VAL A 112 4.18 -2.48 -0.82
C VAL A 112 3.96 -2.24 0.67
N LEU A 113 5.01 -2.34 1.48
CA LEU A 113 4.95 -2.09 2.93
C LEU A 113 4.72 -0.60 3.24
N GLU A 114 5.33 0.30 2.47
CA GLU A 114 5.08 1.74 2.55
C GLU A 114 3.60 2.05 2.26
N ARG A 115 3.05 1.50 1.18
CA ARG A 115 1.62 1.63 0.85
C ARG A 115 0.71 1.00 1.90
N GLU A 116 1.14 -0.07 2.56
CA GLU A 116 0.39 -0.67 3.65
C GLU A 116 0.32 0.25 4.87
N ALA A 117 1.45 0.86 5.24
CA ALA A 117 1.49 1.84 6.32
C ALA A 117 0.60 3.06 6.00
N GLU A 118 0.65 3.56 4.76
CA GLU A 118 -0.23 4.63 4.28
C GLU A 118 -1.70 4.24 4.34
N ALA A 119 -2.06 3.03 3.90
CA ALA A 119 -3.43 2.52 3.97
C ALA A 119 -3.92 2.35 5.41
N LEU A 120 -3.07 1.92 6.34
CA LEU A 120 -3.37 1.84 7.77
C LEU A 120 -3.62 3.22 8.36
N VAL A 121 -2.78 4.21 8.04
CA VAL A 121 -2.98 5.59 8.51
C VAL A 121 -4.24 6.20 7.89
N ALA A 122 -4.50 5.97 6.61
CA ALA A 122 -5.74 6.42 5.96
C ALA A 122 -6.98 5.79 6.61
N LEU A 123 -6.93 4.49 6.92
CA LEU A 123 -7.99 3.81 7.67
C LEU A 123 -8.17 4.37 9.08
N ALA A 124 -7.09 4.70 9.78
CA ALA A 124 -7.15 5.29 11.11
C ALA A 124 -7.63 6.75 11.08
N LYS A 125 -7.37 7.48 9.99
CA LYS A 125 -7.86 8.84 9.78
C LYS A 125 -9.33 8.88 9.35
N LEU A 126 -9.89 7.77 8.87
CA LEU A 126 -11.32 7.71 8.59
C LEU A 126 -12.05 8.05 9.88
N PRO A 127 -12.77 9.18 9.91
CA PRO A 127 -13.54 9.50 11.08
C PRO A 127 -14.56 8.38 11.29
N LEU A 128 -14.82 8.01 12.55
CA LEU A 128 -16.01 7.21 12.91
C LEU A 128 -17.31 8.00 12.66
N THR A 129 -17.26 9.05 11.83
CA THR A 129 -18.37 9.94 11.52
C THR A 129 -19.55 9.15 11.01
N GLU A 130 -20.70 9.58 11.49
CA GLU A 130 -22.02 9.12 11.12
C GLU A 130 -22.15 9.00 9.61
N THR A 131 -22.26 7.77 9.14
CA THR A 131 -22.48 7.52 7.71
C THR A 131 -23.95 7.81 7.43
N LYS A 132 -24.25 8.81 6.61
CA LYS A 132 -25.62 9.03 6.13
C LYS A 132 -25.98 7.93 5.16
N CYS A 133 -27.15 7.33 5.33
CA CYS A 133 -27.62 6.34 4.39
C CYS A 133 -27.86 6.98 3.02
N GLY A 134 -27.19 6.49 1.97
CA GLY A 134 -27.38 6.99 0.60
C GLY A 134 -28.80 6.81 0.04
N ARG A 135 -29.64 5.95 0.65
CA ARG A 135 -31.03 5.73 0.23
C ARG A 135 -32.04 6.63 0.95
N CYS A 136 -31.97 6.72 2.28
CA CYS A 136 -32.96 7.45 3.07
C CYS A 136 -32.42 8.68 3.80
N GLY A 137 -31.13 8.97 3.68
CA GLY A 137 -30.47 10.14 4.29
C GLY A 137 -30.30 10.07 5.81
N LEU A 138 -30.79 9.01 6.46
CA LEU A 138 -30.73 8.87 7.92
C LEU A 138 -29.27 8.73 8.37
N GLU A 139 -28.90 9.46 9.41
CA GLU A 139 -27.59 9.35 10.07
C GLU A 139 -27.49 7.99 10.74
N ALA A 140 -26.52 7.19 10.29
CA ALA A 140 -26.20 5.94 10.94
C ALA A 140 -25.15 6.21 12.01
N THR A 141 -25.46 5.79 13.23
CA THR A 141 -24.47 5.71 14.30
C THR A 141 -23.42 4.68 13.89
N GLY A 142 -22.15 5.02 14.11
CA GLY A 142 -20.97 4.49 13.41
C GLY A 142 -20.75 2.97 13.42
N ASP A 143 -21.48 2.22 14.25
CA ASP A 143 -21.35 0.76 14.36
C ASP A 143 -22.44 -0.03 13.63
N SER A 144 -23.41 0.64 13.00
CA SER A 144 -24.49 -0.06 12.30
C SER A 144 -24.10 -0.45 10.87
N HIS A 145 -24.03 -1.75 10.57
CA HIS A 145 -23.80 -2.27 9.21
C HIS A 145 -24.97 -2.04 8.27
N PHE A 146 -26.17 -1.84 8.82
CA PHE A 146 -27.40 -1.62 8.07
C PHE A 146 -28.03 -0.30 8.53
N CYS A 147 -28.55 0.45 7.57
CA CYS A 147 -29.31 1.65 7.89
C CYS A 147 -30.57 1.28 8.67
N ARG A 148 -30.72 1.84 9.88
CA ARG A 148 -31.91 1.62 10.72
C ARG A 148 -33.22 2.06 10.06
N GLY A 149 -33.18 3.09 9.22
CA GLY A 149 -34.37 3.60 8.53
C GLY A 149 -34.88 2.72 7.38
N CYS A 150 -34.01 2.15 6.55
CA CYS A 150 -34.40 1.45 5.32
C CYS A 150 -33.85 0.02 5.18
N GLY A 151 -33.06 -0.46 6.15
CA GLY A 151 -32.46 -1.80 6.14
C GLY A 151 -31.35 -2.01 5.10
N VAL A 152 -31.00 -0.99 4.31
CA VAL A 152 -29.95 -1.12 3.27
C VAL A 152 -28.58 -1.18 3.93
N PRO A 153 -27.67 -2.07 3.50
CA PRO A 153 -26.31 -2.11 4.02
C PRO A 153 -25.62 -0.77 3.78
N LEU A 154 -25.04 -0.21 4.84
CA LEU A 154 -24.22 0.99 4.77
C LEU A 154 -22.85 0.59 4.24
N ALA A 155 -22.67 0.75 2.93
CA ALA A 155 -21.36 0.61 2.32
C ALA A 155 -20.47 1.72 2.89
N HIS A 156 -19.61 1.37 3.85
CA HIS A 156 -18.56 2.26 4.28
C HIS A 156 -17.62 2.41 3.09
N PRO A 157 -17.40 3.63 2.55
CA PRO A 157 -16.47 3.81 1.45
C PRO A 157 -15.12 3.26 1.90
N GLU A 158 -14.66 2.22 1.20
CA GLU A 158 -13.33 1.69 1.41
C GLU A 158 -12.34 2.82 1.05
N PRO A 159 -11.37 3.15 1.92
CA PRO A 159 -10.43 4.23 1.62
C PRO A 159 -9.68 3.90 0.34
N THR A 160 -9.45 4.92 -0.48
CA THR A 160 -8.82 4.79 -1.80
C THR A 160 -7.44 4.14 -1.72
N GLU A 161 -6.73 4.37 -0.62
CA GLU A 161 -5.42 3.81 -0.31
C GLU A 161 -5.46 2.29 -0.15
N LEU A 162 -6.53 1.76 0.42
CA LEU A 162 -6.69 0.32 0.61
C LEU A 162 -7.10 -0.38 -0.69
N VAL A 163 -7.88 0.29 -1.53
CA VAL A 163 -8.14 -0.16 -2.90
C VAL A 163 -6.84 -0.19 -3.71
N LEU A 164 -6.01 0.85 -3.58
CA LEU A 164 -4.70 0.92 -4.24
C LEU A 164 -3.76 -0.17 -3.72
N LEU A 165 -3.75 -0.45 -2.41
CA LEU A 165 -2.98 -1.55 -1.82
C LEU A 165 -3.36 -2.89 -2.46
N LYS A 166 -4.66 -3.22 -2.47
CA LYS A 166 -5.17 -4.46 -3.06
C LYS A 166 -4.81 -4.56 -4.54
N PHE A 167 -5.08 -3.50 -5.29
CA PHE A 167 -4.77 -3.45 -6.72
C PHE A 167 -3.29 -3.67 -7.01
N THR A 168 -2.41 -3.08 -6.19
CA THR A 168 -0.97 -3.16 -6.43
C THR A 168 -0.38 -4.51 -6.02
N ALA A 169 -0.91 -5.12 -4.95
CA ALA A 169 -0.58 -6.49 -4.58
C ALA A 169 -1.05 -7.49 -5.64
N GLU A 170 -2.29 -7.37 -6.11
CA GLU A 170 -2.85 -8.23 -7.14
C GLU A 170 -2.11 -8.05 -8.49
N ALA A 171 -1.83 -6.82 -8.92
CA ALA A 171 -1.07 -6.53 -10.13
C ALA A 171 0.34 -7.14 -10.08
N ARG A 172 0.99 -7.10 -8.92
CA ARG A 172 2.29 -7.75 -8.72
C ARG A 172 2.19 -9.27 -8.81
N ALA A 173 1.15 -9.87 -8.25
CA ALA A 173 0.93 -11.31 -8.37
C ALA A 173 0.74 -11.73 -9.84
N VAL A 174 0.00 -10.94 -10.64
CA VAL A 174 -0.11 -11.14 -12.10
C VAL A 174 1.26 -11.04 -12.76
N TYR A 175 2.03 -9.99 -12.46
CA TYR A 175 3.34 -9.77 -13.04
C TYR A 175 4.29 -10.95 -12.78
N MET A 176 4.35 -11.44 -11.54
CA MET A 176 5.18 -12.59 -11.20
C MET A 176 4.72 -13.86 -11.94
N LYS A 177 3.41 -14.13 -12.01
CA LYS A 177 2.89 -15.27 -12.78
C LYS A 177 3.26 -15.19 -14.26
N MET A 178 3.22 -13.98 -14.84
CA MET A 178 3.59 -13.76 -16.24
C MET A 178 5.09 -13.98 -16.47
N ILE A 179 5.95 -13.48 -15.59
CA ILE A 179 7.41 -13.67 -15.72
C ILE A 179 7.80 -15.13 -15.52
N TYR A 180 7.37 -15.76 -14.44
CA TYR A 180 7.73 -17.15 -14.17
C TYR A 180 7.10 -18.10 -15.20
N GLY A 181 5.83 -17.87 -15.56
CA GLY A 181 5.17 -18.61 -16.63
C GLY A 181 5.86 -18.43 -17.98
N GLY A 182 6.20 -17.19 -18.34
CA GLY A 182 6.91 -16.87 -19.57
C GLY A 182 8.30 -17.51 -19.62
N GLY A 183 9.06 -17.46 -18.53
CA GLY A 183 10.34 -18.15 -18.40
C GLY A 183 10.21 -19.67 -18.53
N LEU A 184 9.21 -20.27 -17.88
CA LEU A 184 8.91 -21.70 -17.96
C LEU A 184 8.43 -22.16 -19.34
N VAL A 185 7.88 -21.27 -20.18
CA VAL A 185 7.53 -21.59 -21.57
C VAL A 185 8.72 -21.38 -22.50
N LEU A 186 9.44 -20.28 -22.34
CA LEU A 186 10.52 -19.88 -23.25
C LEU A 186 11.77 -20.76 -23.08
N PHE A 187 12.09 -21.15 -21.85
CA PHE A 187 13.23 -22.03 -21.55
C PHE A 187 13.15 -23.41 -22.23
N PRO A 188 12.07 -24.22 -22.05
CA PRO A 188 11.95 -25.49 -22.74
C PRO A 188 11.85 -25.33 -24.25
N LEU A 189 11.20 -24.27 -24.74
CA LEU A 189 11.12 -24.00 -26.18
C LEU A 189 12.52 -23.78 -26.79
N LEU A 190 13.37 -23.01 -26.11
CA LEU A 190 14.75 -22.76 -26.55
C LEU A 190 15.59 -24.04 -26.50
N LEU A 191 15.44 -24.87 -25.47
CA LEU A 191 16.13 -26.16 -25.40
C LEU A 191 15.66 -27.12 -26.51
N LEU A 192 14.35 -27.20 -26.75
CA LEU A 192 13.79 -28.00 -27.84
C LEU A 192 14.31 -27.53 -29.21
N LEU A 193 14.46 -26.21 -29.42
CA LEU A 193 15.05 -25.65 -30.63
C LEU A 193 16.52 -26.08 -30.80
N VAL A 194 17.34 -25.97 -29.75
CA VAL A 194 18.75 -26.41 -29.77
C VAL A 194 18.84 -27.90 -30.07
N MET A 195 17.99 -28.71 -29.45
CA MET A 195 17.93 -30.15 -29.69
C MET A 195 17.48 -30.48 -31.12
N PHE A 196 16.52 -29.76 -31.67
CA PHE A 196 16.06 -29.94 -33.04
C PHE A 196 17.19 -29.67 -34.05
N LEU A 197 18.01 -28.64 -33.81
CA LEU A 197 19.16 -28.31 -34.64
C LEU A 197 20.29 -29.35 -34.60
N SER A 198 20.34 -30.20 -33.56
CA SER A 198 21.36 -31.25 -33.42
C SER A 198 21.13 -32.51 -34.29
N GLY A 199 19.96 -32.64 -34.92
CA GLY A 199 19.65 -33.74 -35.85
C GLY A 199 19.35 -35.11 -35.21
N GLU A 200 19.46 -35.26 -33.88
CA GLU A 200 19.21 -36.53 -33.16
C GLU A 200 17.85 -36.59 -32.44
N ALA A 201 16.81 -35.94 -32.99
CA ALA A 201 15.53 -35.73 -32.30
C ALA A 201 14.84 -37.03 -31.82
N TYR A 202 14.98 -38.14 -32.55
CA TYR A 202 14.28 -39.40 -32.24
C TYR A 202 14.79 -40.10 -30.97
N LYS A 203 16.06 -39.93 -30.58
CA LYS A 203 16.60 -40.51 -29.35
C LYS A 203 16.10 -39.80 -28.10
N MET A 204 15.54 -38.60 -28.27
CA MET A 204 15.21 -37.67 -27.18
C MET A 204 13.71 -37.52 -26.93
N ILE A 205 12.86 -38.40 -27.46
CA ILE A 205 11.40 -38.41 -27.22
C ILE A 205 11.01 -38.23 -25.73
N PRO A 206 11.59 -38.96 -24.75
CA PRO A 206 11.20 -38.76 -23.35
C PRO A 206 11.54 -37.37 -22.81
N VAL A 207 12.65 -36.78 -23.27
CA VAL A 207 13.08 -35.42 -22.90
C VAL A 207 12.13 -34.39 -23.50
N ILE A 208 11.67 -34.60 -24.74
CA ILE A 208 10.68 -33.73 -25.40
C ILE A 208 9.36 -33.72 -24.63
N ILE A 209 8.87 -34.89 -24.20
CA ILE A 209 7.64 -35.00 -23.42
C ILE A 209 7.76 -34.25 -22.08
N LEU A 210 8.90 -34.39 -21.39
CA LEU A 210 9.15 -33.68 -20.14
C LEU A 210 9.13 -32.16 -20.34
N PHE A 211 9.83 -31.63 -21.34
CA PHE A 211 9.85 -30.20 -21.63
C PHE A 211 8.49 -29.67 -22.10
N ALA A 212 7.74 -30.47 -22.86
CA ALA A 212 6.36 -30.13 -23.24
C ALA A 212 5.45 -30.02 -22.01
N ALA A 213 5.58 -30.93 -21.02
CA ALA A 213 4.83 -30.86 -19.77
C ALA A 213 5.19 -29.61 -18.95
N VAL A 214 6.48 -29.27 -18.84
CA VAL A 214 6.95 -28.03 -18.19
C VAL A 214 6.42 -26.79 -18.91
N GLY A 215 6.45 -26.78 -20.25
CA GLY A 215 5.91 -25.69 -21.06
C GLY A 215 4.39 -25.53 -20.90
N LEU A 216 3.63 -26.63 -20.87
CA LEU A 216 2.19 -26.60 -20.62
C LEU A 216 1.88 -26.06 -19.23
N PHE A 217 2.64 -26.45 -18.21
CA PHE A 217 2.53 -25.90 -16.86
C PHE A 217 2.79 -24.39 -16.85
N GLY A 218 3.86 -23.92 -17.50
CA GLY A 218 4.16 -22.48 -17.65
C GLY A 218 3.03 -21.72 -18.37
N ALA A 219 2.49 -22.28 -19.45
CA ALA A 219 1.38 -21.69 -20.19
C ALA A 219 0.11 -21.59 -19.33
N SER A 220 -0.16 -22.59 -18.50
CA SER A 220 -1.29 -22.55 -17.55
C SER A 220 -1.13 -21.42 -16.51
N MET A 221 0.09 -21.16 -16.04
CA MET A 221 0.37 -20.04 -15.12
C MET A 221 0.13 -18.69 -15.80
N MET A 222 0.57 -18.54 -17.06
CA MET A 222 0.31 -17.32 -17.83
C MET A 222 -1.20 -17.13 -18.02
N LEU A 223 -1.93 -18.17 -18.44
CA LEU A 223 -3.39 -18.09 -18.63
C LEU A 223 -4.12 -17.73 -17.34
N SER A 224 -3.70 -18.28 -16.19
CA SER A 224 -4.20 -17.88 -14.87
C SER A 224 -3.91 -16.39 -14.57
N GLY A 225 -2.72 -15.90 -14.93
CA GLY A 225 -2.35 -14.49 -14.82
C GLY A 225 -3.23 -13.57 -15.68
N LEU A 226 -3.44 -13.92 -16.96
CA LEU A 226 -4.34 -13.20 -17.87
C LEU A 226 -5.78 -13.19 -17.34
N TRP A 227 -6.27 -14.33 -16.85
CA TRP A 227 -7.62 -14.43 -16.32
C TRP A 227 -7.82 -13.54 -15.08
N LEU A 228 -6.82 -13.50 -14.20
CA LEU A 228 -6.83 -12.62 -13.03
C LEU A 228 -6.79 -11.14 -13.42
N LEU A 229 -5.93 -10.76 -14.37
CA LEU A 229 -5.87 -9.41 -14.92
C LEU A 229 -7.21 -8.99 -15.56
N HIS A 230 -7.80 -9.89 -16.35
CA HIS A 230 -9.09 -9.68 -16.97
C HIS A 230 -10.18 -9.47 -15.92
N ARG A 231 -10.17 -10.26 -14.83
CA ARG A 231 -11.09 -10.09 -13.71
C ARG A 231 -10.96 -8.70 -13.07
N MET A 232 -9.74 -8.23 -12.80
CA MET A 232 -9.51 -6.88 -12.25
C MET A 232 -10.07 -5.77 -13.13
N LEU A 233 -9.86 -5.87 -14.46
CA LEU A 233 -10.34 -4.89 -15.41
C LEU A 233 -11.88 -4.85 -15.48
N ILE A 234 -12.54 -6.01 -15.32
CA ILE A 234 -14.00 -6.10 -15.29
C ILE A 234 -14.58 -5.59 -13.98
N THR A 235 -14.03 -5.98 -12.82
CA THR A 235 -14.57 -5.59 -11.52
C THR A 235 -14.47 -4.08 -11.31
N ASN A 236 -13.34 -3.48 -11.65
CA ASN A 236 -13.14 -2.03 -11.47
C ASN A 236 -14.09 -1.17 -12.33
N ARG A 237 -14.59 -1.72 -13.46
CA ARG A 237 -15.55 -1.01 -14.32
C ARG A 237 -16.88 -0.71 -13.62
N GLY A 238 -17.26 -1.50 -12.62
CA GLY A 238 -18.46 -1.29 -11.82
C GLY A 238 -18.29 -0.19 -10.76
N ASP A 239 -17.11 -0.12 -10.14
CA ASP A 239 -16.85 0.77 -9.01
C ASP A 239 -16.59 2.22 -9.42
N HIS A 240 -15.99 2.44 -10.61
CA HIS A 240 -15.82 3.79 -11.15
C HIS A 240 -17.16 4.52 -11.37
N LYS A 241 -18.23 3.78 -11.71
CA LYS A 241 -19.57 4.37 -11.85
C LYS A 241 -20.14 4.84 -10.50
N ARG A 242 -19.77 4.18 -9.40
CA ARG A 242 -20.20 4.54 -8.04
C ARG A 242 -19.41 5.73 -7.50
N LEU A 243 -18.10 5.76 -7.73
CA LEU A 243 -17.24 6.88 -7.32
C LEU A 243 -17.61 8.17 -8.08
N ALA A 244 -17.84 8.10 -9.39
CA ALA A 244 -18.28 9.24 -10.18
C ALA A 244 -19.68 9.77 -9.78
N SER A 245 -20.52 8.91 -9.20
CA SER A 245 -21.86 9.31 -8.71
C SER A 245 -21.82 9.91 -7.30
N THR A 246 -20.84 9.56 -6.47
CA THR A 246 -20.79 9.99 -5.06
C THR A 246 -20.02 11.30 -4.91
N GLN A 247 -19.15 11.64 -5.86
CA GLN A 247 -18.38 12.89 -5.89
C GLN A 247 -19.06 14.00 -6.70
N ARG A 248 -20.39 14.11 -6.65
CA ARG A 248 -21.06 15.41 -6.78
C ARG A 248 -21.37 15.89 -5.37
N HIS A 249 -20.33 16.24 -4.62
CA HIS A 249 -20.52 17.30 -3.65
C HIS A 249 -20.76 18.54 -4.47
N ASP A 250 -22.03 18.97 -4.54
CA ASP A 250 -22.37 20.31 -4.99
C ASP A 250 -21.36 21.25 -4.36
N ALA A 251 -20.57 21.93 -5.20
CA ALA A 251 -19.65 22.95 -4.71
C ALA A 251 -20.45 23.83 -3.76
N PRO A 252 -19.98 24.04 -2.51
CA PRO A 252 -20.74 24.81 -1.53
C PRO A 252 -21.14 26.10 -2.21
N LYS A 253 -22.46 26.34 -2.34
CA LYS A 253 -23.01 27.50 -3.04
C LYS A 253 -22.31 28.73 -2.46
N THR A 254 -21.39 29.29 -3.24
CA THR A 254 -20.53 30.40 -2.86
C THR A 254 -21.32 31.70 -2.65
N SER A 255 -22.64 31.66 -2.81
CA SER A 255 -23.55 32.80 -2.68
C SER A 255 -23.79 33.28 -1.24
N SER A 256 -23.23 32.63 -0.21
CA SER A 256 -23.38 33.08 1.18
C SER A 256 -22.08 33.27 1.96
N ILE A 257 -20.92 33.31 1.29
CA ILE A 257 -19.70 33.80 1.94
C ILE A 257 -19.85 35.31 2.06
N ILE A 258 -20.31 35.76 3.23
CA ILE A 258 -20.19 37.14 3.65
C ILE A 258 -18.68 37.36 3.84
N LEU A 259 -18.03 37.98 2.85
CA LEU A 259 -16.66 38.46 3.04
C LEU A 259 -16.70 39.43 4.22
N PRO A 260 -15.85 39.27 5.26
CA PRO A 260 -15.60 40.37 6.15
C PRO A 260 -15.08 41.52 5.28
N GLN A 261 -15.76 42.67 5.33
CA GLN A 261 -15.35 43.88 4.64
C GLN A 261 -14.03 44.37 5.28
N GLY A 262 -12.94 43.72 4.88
CA GLY A 262 -11.58 44.06 5.24
C GLY A 262 -11.16 45.28 4.43
N ILE A 263 -11.04 46.39 5.14
CA ILE A 263 -10.24 47.59 4.89
C ILE A 263 -9.22 47.37 3.76
N GLY A 264 -9.34 48.18 2.70
CA GLY A 264 -8.49 48.09 1.51
C GLY A 264 -7.02 48.31 1.83
N THR A 265 -6.26 47.22 1.93
CA THR A 265 -4.81 47.24 1.78
C THR A 265 -4.47 46.76 0.39
N SER A 266 -3.93 47.69 -0.42
CA SER A 266 -3.50 47.48 -1.79
C SER A 266 -2.55 46.29 -1.92
N ILE A 267 -2.93 45.29 -2.72
CA ILE A 267 -2.17 44.05 -2.96
C ILE A 267 -1.00 44.27 -3.93
N THR A 268 -0.68 45.52 -4.31
CA THR A 268 0.40 45.81 -5.28
C THR A 268 1.80 45.90 -4.66
N GLU A 269 1.97 45.84 -3.34
CA GLU A 269 3.29 46.05 -2.71
C GLU A 269 3.96 44.77 -2.15
N GLY A 270 3.26 43.63 -2.07
CA GLY A 270 3.77 42.43 -1.39
C GLY A 270 4.53 41.40 -2.26
N THR A 271 4.66 41.61 -3.57
CA THR A 271 5.27 40.60 -4.48
C THR A 271 6.77 40.74 -4.67
N THR A 272 7.40 41.79 -4.14
CA THR A 272 8.86 42.01 -4.24
C THR A 272 9.67 41.33 -3.15
N GLU A 273 9.08 40.92 -2.02
CA GLU A 273 9.84 40.25 -0.94
C GLU A 273 10.12 38.77 -1.21
N LEU A 274 9.30 38.10 -2.03
CA LEU A 274 9.49 36.66 -2.32
C LEU A 274 10.69 36.35 -3.23
N LEU A 275 11.28 37.36 -3.88
CA LEU A 275 12.50 37.19 -4.68
C LEU A 275 13.80 37.42 -3.89
N MET A 276 13.74 37.99 -2.68
CA MET A 276 14.92 38.24 -1.85
C MET A 276 15.32 37.02 -1.00
N LEU A 277 14.41 36.08 -0.74
CA LEU A 277 14.63 34.91 0.13
C LEU A 277 15.31 33.71 -0.53
N THR A 278 15.54 33.72 -1.85
CA THR A 278 16.22 32.61 -2.56
C THR A 278 17.74 32.74 -2.68
N ARG A 279 18.36 33.78 -2.13
CA ARG A 279 19.82 33.87 -2.04
C ARG A 279 20.33 33.07 -0.83
N ARG A 280 20.26 31.74 -0.89
CA ARG A 280 20.97 30.87 0.05
C ARG A 280 22.47 31.02 -0.17
N VAL A 281 23.13 31.67 0.78
CA VAL A 281 24.58 31.55 0.96
C VAL A 281 24.87 30.07 1.27
N PRO A 282 25.73 29.38 0.50
CA PRO A 282 26.11 28.02 0.82
C PRO A 282 26.92 27.98 2.11
N ASP A 283 26.46 27.19 3.09
CA ASP A 283 27.18 26.97 4.34
C ASP A 283 28.56 26.32 4.06
N PRO A 284 29.62 26.74 4.77
CA PRO A 284 30.95 26.17 4.60
C PRO A 284 30.97 24.69 4.99
N VAL A 285 31.37 23.84 4.05
CA VAL A 285 31.52 22.40 4.25
C VAL A 285 32.58 22.12 5.33
N PRO A 286 32.27 21.38 6.40
CA PRO A 286 33.26 21.01 7.40
C PRO A 286 34.27 20.02 6.81
N VAL A 287 35.53 20.45 6.72
CA VAL A 287 36.67 19.62 6.30
C VAL A 287 36.93 18.58 7.40
N LYS A 288 36.62 17.30 7.13
CA LYS A 288 37.03 16.17 7.98
C LYS A 288 38.55 16.03 7.92
N ARG A 289 39.22 16.42 9.01
CA ARG A 289 40.65 16.16 9.23
C ARG A 289 40.82 14.67 9.55
N HIS A 290 41.49 13.94 8.68
CA HIS A 290 41.91 12.57 8.94
C HIS A 290 43.06 12.58 9.96
N GLU A 291 42.76 12.26 11.22
CA GLU A 291 43.80 11.89 12.19
C GLU A 291 44.27 10.47 11.86
N GLY A 292 45.47 10.39 11.29
CA GLY A 292 46.19 9.14 11.09
C GLY A 292 46.71 8.62 12.42
N THR A 293 46.26 7.43 12.81
CA THR A 293 46.78 6.69 13.96
C THR A 293 48.04 5.95 13.51
N ILE A 294 49.20 6.44 13.92
CA ILE A 294 50.48 5.74 13.82
C ILE A 294 50.48 4.68 14.92
N LYS A 295 50.62 3.40 14.54
CA LYS A 295 50.94 2.31 15.47
C LYS A 295 52.44 2.05 15.40
N GLU A 296 53.11 2.21 16.54
CA GLU A 296 54.43 1.64 16.82
C GLU A 296 54.33 0.13 17.05
#